data_AF-A0AAD6ZV27-F1
#
_entry.id   AF-A0AAD6ZV27-F1
#
_cell.length_a   1.000
_cell.length_b   1.000
_cell.length_c   1.000
_cell.angle_alpha   90.00
_cell.angle_beta   90.00
_cell.angle_gamma   90.00
#
_symmetry.space_group_name_H-M   'P 1'
#
loop_
_entity.id
_entity.type
_entity.pdbx_description
1 polymer ?
#
loop_
_entity_poly.entity_id
_entity_poly.type
_entity_poly.pdbx_seq_one_letter_code
_entity_poly.pdbx_strand_id
1 'polypeptide(L)'
;RRQNSQIRHPRVNDENIPPAPSNPPKKRARVFGSVAPPTGSLFGRQPSRSDGEKMKNVLQSIKAQGWSLGDFMYRLFRGKEEDEEPRSNQHAQMVSKFLKGDGDYSPADILTYWMKSPYGVVPPDSLESTQMYSTSTPYTAIRSVR
;
A
#
# COMPACT_ATOMS: atom_id res chain seq x y z
N ARG A 1 47.25 5.04 16.61
CA ARG A 1 47.11 6.39 17.24
C ARG A 1 46.14 7.17 16.33
N ARG A 2 44.81 7.19 16.54
CA ARG A 2 44.04 8.20 17.31
C ARG A 2 44.56 9.63 17.00
N GLN A 3 43.83 10.63 16.48
CA GLN A 3 42.39 10.93 16.46
C GLN A 3 42.02 12.04 15.43
N ASN A 4 40.70 12.26 15.30
CA ASN A 4 39.99 13.55 15.24
C ASN A 4 40.06 14.43 13.99
N SER A 5 39.11 14.20 13.10
CA SER A 5 38.49 15.21 12.23
C SER A 5 37.50 16.07 13.03
N GLN A 6 37.88 17.32 13.32
CA GLN A 6 36.99 18.33 13.91
C GLN A 6 36.37 19.22 12.82
N ILE A 7 35.06 19.38 12.95
CA ILE A 7 34.12 20.17 12.14
C ILE A 7 34.38 21.67 12.32
N ARG A 8 34.37 22.45 11.22
CA ARG A 8 33.95 23.87 11.20
C ARG A 8 33.34 24.23 9.85
N HIS A 9 32.02 24.38 9.79
CA HIS A 9 31.34 25.14 8.74
C HIS A 9 31.22 26.61 9.19
N PRO A 10 31.40 27.59 8.28
CA PRO A 10 31.22 29.00 8.60
C PRO A 10 29.73 29.35 8.78
N ARG A 11 29.45 30.06 9.87
CA ARG A 11 28.19 30.77 10.16
C ARG A 11 27.94 31.80 9.05
N VAL A 12 26.82 31.67 8.34
CA VAL A 12 26.26 32.76 7.53
C VAL A 12 25.43 33.61 8.49
N ASN A 13 25.75 34.90 8.55
CA ASN A 13 25.13 35.88 9.43
C ASN A 13 23.71 36.21 8.96
N ASP A 14 22.76 36.12 9.89
CA ASP A 14 21.47 36.82 9.89
C ASP A 14 21.70 38.33 9.89
N GLU A 15 21.26 39.07 8.86
CA GLU A 15 20.83 40.47 8.96
C GLU A 15 20.40 41.02 7.58
N ASN A 16 19.13 40.82 7.21
CA ASN A 16 18.28 41.80 6.52
C ASN A 16 16.93 41.17 6.14
N ILE A 17 16.00 41.09 7.08
CA ILE A 17 14.58 40.90 6.77
C ILE A 17 13.84 42.14 7.28
N PRO A 18 13.18 42.92 6.39
CA PRO A 18 12.41 44.08 6.81
C PRO A 18 11.21 43.67 7.67
N PRO A 19 10.79 44.50 8.66
CA PRO A 19 9.67 44.18 9.53
C PRO A 19 8.36 44.15 8.73
N ALA A 20 7.59 43.07 8.89
CA ALA A 20 6.27 42.94 8.29
C ALA A 20 5.28 43.95 8.90
N PRO A 21 4.41 44.60 8.10
CA PRO A 21 3.38 45.49 8.61
C PRO A 21 2.21 44.75 9.27
N SER A 22 1.63 45.44 10.24
CA SER A 22 0.56 45.08 11.16
C SER A 22 -0.82 44.81 10.51
N ASN A 23 -1.52 43.79 11.01
CA ASN A 23 -2.87 43.86 11.63
C ASN A 23 -3.59 42.49 11.64
N PRO A 24 -4.35 42.16 12.69
CA PRO A 24 -5.19 40.96 12.73
C PRO A 24 -6.43 41.13 11.83
N PRO A 25 -6.86 40.10 11.07
CA PRO A 25 -8.11 40.17 10.34
C PRO A 25 -9.31 40.18 11.30
N LYS A 26 -10.09 41.27 11.25
CA LYS A 26 -11.37 41.45 11.93
C LYS A 26 -12.30 40.28 11.58
N LYS A 27 -12.84 39.61 12.60
CA LYS A 27 -13.91 38.62 12.48
C LYS A 27 -15.14 39.27 11.85
N ARG A 28 -15.33 39.12 10.54
CA ARG A 28 -16.60 39.40 9.88
C ARG A 28 -17.56 38.26 10.23
N ALA A 29 -18.48 38.53 11.16
CA ALA A 29 -19.67 37.72 11.32
C ALA A 29 -20.42 37.72 9.97
N ARG A 30 -20.48 36.58 9.29
CA ARG A 30 -21.44 36.39 8.20
C ARG A 30 -22.81 36.25 8.85
N VAL A 31 -23.65 37.25 8.63
CA VAL A 31 -25.10 37.11 8.74
C VAL A 31 -25.49 36.09 7.66
N PHE A 32 -25.71 34.84 8.07
CA PHE A 32 -26.37 33.86 7.23
C PHE A 32 -27.84 34.28 7.15
N GLY A 33 -28.21 34.92 6.04
CA GLY A 33 -29.60 35.00 5.62
C GLY A 33 -30.15 33.57 5.56
N SER A 34 -31.21 33.33 6.31
CA SER A 34 -31.97 32.09 6.29
C SER A 34 -32.60 31.94 4.91
N VAL A 35 -31.90 31.27 4.01
CA VAL A 35 -32.49 30.68 2.81
C VAL A 35 -32.70 29.21 3.13
N ALA A 36 -33.96 28.79 3.08
CA ALA A 36 -34.39 27.42 3.35
C ALA A 36 -33.53 26.40 2.58
N PRO A 37 -33.20 25.24 3.18
CA PRO A 37 -32.44 24.22 2.48
C PRO A 37 -33.26 23.69 1.30
N PRO A 38 -32.68 23.56 0.09
CA PRO A 38 -33.33 22.81 -0.98
C PRO A 38 -33.44 21.34 -0.55
N THR A 39 -34.66 20.93 -0.28
CA THR A 39 -35.10 19.54 -0.18
C THR A 39 -34.74 18.83 -1.49
N GLY A 40 -33.74 17.95 -1.48
CA GLY A 40 -33.40 17.15 -2.66
C GLY A 40 -31.96 16.64 -2.72
N SER A 41 -31.48 15.94 -1.69
CA SER A 41 -30.31 15.06 -1.87
C SER A 41 -30.74 13.81 -2.63
N LEU A 42 -30.68 13.87 -3.97
CA LEU A 42 -30.89 12.73 -4.88
C LEU A 42 -29.70 11.75 -4.91
N PHE A 43 -28.66 11.96 -4.08
CA PHE A 43 -27.58 11.00 -3.95
C PHE A 43 -27.95 9.96 -2.89
N GLY A 44 -28.76 8.98 -3.31
CA GLY A 44 -28.92 7.75 -2.56
C GLY A 44 -27.54 7.13 -2.31
N ARG A 45 -27.11 7.12 -1.05
CA ARG A 45 -25.88 6.43 -0.64
C ARG A 45 -26.02 4.97 -1.07
N GLN A 46 -25.17 4.54 -2.00
CA GLN A 46 -25.10 3.12 -2.36
C GLN A 46 -24.94 2.32 -1.07
N PRO A 47 -25.71 1.24 -0.87
CA PRO A 47 -25.60 0.42 0.34
C PRO A 47 -24.14 0.01 0.51
N SER A 48 -23.63 0.14 1.73
CA SER A 48 -22.27 -0.25 2.05
C SER A 48 -22.11 -1.74 1.75
N ARG A 49 -21.39 -2.08 0.67
CA ARG A 49 -21.09 -3.47 0.33
C ARG A 49 -20.35 -4.13 1.48
N SER A 50 -20.68 -5.39 1.76
CA SER A 50 -19.91 -6.21 2.70
C SER A 50 -18.51 -6.47 2.14
N ASP A 51 -17.53 -6.72 3.00
CA ASP A 51 -16.15 -6.98 2.55
C ASP A 51 -16.05 -8.27 1.72
N GLY A 52 -16.87 -9.28 2.02
CA GLY A 52 -16.98 -10.49 1.21
C GLY A 52 -17.48 -10.21 -0.22
N GLU A 53 -18.43 -9.31 -0.37
CA GLU A 53 -18.94 -8.90 -1.68
C GLU A 53 -17.89 -8.10 -2.47
N LYS A 54 -17.18 -7.18 -1.81
CA LYS A 54 -16.05 -6.46 -2.42
C LYS A 54 -14.99 -7.43 -2.93
N MET A 55 -14.61 -8.41 -2.11
CA MET A 55 -13.60 -9.41 -2.49
C MET A 55 -14.05 -10.26 -3.67
N LYS A 56 -15.31 -10.73 -3.66
CA LYS A 56 -15.89 -11.50 -4.78
C LYS A 56 -15.83 -10.71 -6.09
N ASN A 57 -16.17 -9.42 -6.04
CA ASN A 57 -16.14 -8.55 -7.22
C ASN A 57 -14.71 -8.36 -7.77
N VAL A 58 -13.71 -8.18 -6.89
CA VAL A 58 -12.31 -8.07 -7.31
C VAL A 58 -11.83 -9.37 -7.97
N LEU A 59 -12.09 -10.53 -7.34
CA LEU A 59 -11.69 -11.83 -7.90
C LEU A 59 -12.39 -12.13 -9.23
N GLN A 60 -13.68 -11.77 -9.35
CA GLN A 60 -14.41 -11.92 -10.61
C GLN A 60 -13.84 -11.02 -11.70
N SER A 61 -13.40 -9.81 -11.35
CA SER A 61 -12.80 -8.86 -12.30
C SER A 61 -11.45 -9.36 -12.81
N ILE A 62 -10.61 -9.94 -11.93
CA ILE A 62 -9.35 -10.58 -12.30
C ILE A 62 -9.62 -11.75 -13.27
N LYS A 63 -10.59 -12.62 -12.93
CA LYS A 63 -10.97 -13.76 -13.76
C LYS A 63 -11.54 -13.33 -15.12
N ALA A 64 -12.32 -12.25 -15.17
CA ALA A 64 -12.89 -11.72 -16.41
C ALA A 64 -11.81 -11.23 -17.40
N GLN A 65 -10.65 -10.82 -16.90
CA GLN A 65 -9.49 -10.45 -17.71
C GLN A 65 -8.62 -11.66 -18.12
N GLY A 66 -9.05 -12.88 -17.80
CA GLY A 66 -8.31 -14.11 -18.12
C GLY A 66 -7.06 -14.33 -17.28
N TRP A 67 -6.92 -13.65 -16.13
CA TRP A 67 -5.78 -13.81 -15.24
C TRP A 67 -6.11 -14.71 -14.05
N SER A 68 -5.13 -15.48 -13.60
CA SER A 68 -5.16 -16.08 -12.26
C SER A 68 -4.80 -15.03 -11.20
N LEU A 69 -5.05 -15.35 -9.92
CA LEU A 69 -4.60 -14.50 -8.82
C LEU A 69 -3.07 -14.36 -8.81
N GLY A 70 -2.34 -15.43 -9.13
CA GLY A 70 -0.88 -15.42 -9.24
C GLY A 70 -0.38 -14.50 -10.36
N ASP A 71 -1.00 -14.57 -11.54
CA ASP A 71 -0.65 -13.69 -12.67
C ASP A 71 -0.89 -12.22 -12.33
N PHE A 72 -2.02 -11.93 -11.67
CA PHE A 72 -2.34 -10.59 -11.22
C PHE A 72 -1.27 -10.08 -10.24
N MET A 73 -0.93 -10.86 -9.20
CA MET A 73 0.07 -10.47 -8.21
C MET A 73 1.45 -10.28 -8.85
N TYR A 74 1.86 -11.17 -9.75
CA TYR A 74 3.11 -11.01 -10.52
C TYR A 74 3.12 -9.70 -11.30
N ARG A 75 2.05 -9.39 -12.06
CA ARG A 75 1.93 -8.13 -12.81
C ARG A 75 1.79 -6.91 -11.91
N LEU A 76 1.23 -7.04 -10.71
CA LEU A 76 1.08 -5.96 -9.74
C LEU A 76 2.42 -5.55 -9.12
N PHE A 77 3.31 -6.52 -8.88
CA PHE A 77 4.58 -6.29 -8.18
C PHE A 77 5.83 -6.33 -9.07
N ARG A 78 5.77 -6.86 -10.30
CA ARG A 78 6.90 -6.89 -11.24
C ARG A 78 7.53 -5.50 -11.35
N GLY A 79 8.83 -5.38 -11.16
CA GLY A 79 9.55 -4.12 -11.39
C GLY A 79 9.48 -3.75 -12.88
N LYS A 80 9.50 -2.47 -13.19
CA LYS A 80 9.63 -2.02 -14.57
C LYS A 80 10.88 -2.58 -15.22
N GLU A 81 10.76 -2.99 -16.48
CA GLU A 81 11.90 -2.98 -17.39
C GLU A 81 12.17 -1.53 -17.85
N GLU A 82 13.40 -1.27 -18.30
CA GLU A 82 13.95 0.07 -18.55
C GLU A 82 13.06 0.95 -19.47
N ASP A 83 12.25 0.34 -20.32
CA ASP A 83 11.40 1.00 -21.34
C ASP A 83 9.88 1.01 -21.04
N GLU A 84 9.42 0.46 -19.92
CA GLU A 84 7.97 0.41 -19.65
C GLU A 84 7.45 1.77 -19.13
N GLU A 85 6.16 2.10 -19.32
CA GLU A 85 5.57 3.36 -18.86
C GLU A 85 5.35 3.35 -17.32
N PRO A 86 5.59 4.47 -16.57
CA PRO A 86 5.45 4.47 -15.11
C PRO A 86 4.06 3.98 -14.71
N ARG A 87 4.01 2.92 -13.88
CA ARG A 87 2.75 2.56 -13.21
C ARG A 87 2.19 3.81 -12.55
N SER A 88 0.86 3.94 -12.55
CA SER A 88 0.19 5.12 -12.04
C SER A 88 0.71 5.52 -10.66
N ASN A 89 0.82 6.83 -10.38
CA ASN A 89 1.26 7.32 -9.08
C ASN A 89 0.43 6.73 -7.92
N GLN A 90 -0.85 6.46 -8.18
CA GLN A 90 -1.75 5.81 -7.24
C GLN A 90 -1.30 4.39 -6.88
N HIS A 91 -0.88 3.60 -7.87
CA HIS A 91 -0.33 2.25 -7.64
C HIS A 91 0.91 2.31 -6.75
N ALA A 92 1.87 3.19 -7.08
CA ALA A 92 3.10 3.34 -6.30
C ALA A 92 2.82 3.74 -4.85
N GLN A 93 1.87 4.65 -4.61
CA GLN A 93 1.45 5.05 -3.27
C GLN A 93 0.79 3.90 -2.50
N MET A 94 -0.12 3.16 -3.13
CA MET A 94 -0.77 2.00 -2.51
C MET A 94 0.24 0.93 -2.11
N VAL A 95 1.12 0.53 -3.03
CA VAL A 95 2.14 -0.49 -2.76
C VAL A 95 3.13 0.00 -1.68
N SER A 96 3.55 1.26 -1.73
CA SER A 96 4.45 1.85 -0.73
C SER A 96 3.84 1.81 0.67
N LYS A 97 2.58 2.23 0.84
CA LYS A 97 1.88 2.16 2.13
C LYS A 97 1.74 0.73 2.63
N PHE A 98 1.33 -0.17 1.73
CA PHE A 98 1.18 -1.60 2.05
C PHE A 98 2.50 -2.20 2.54
N LEU A 99 3.59 -2.03 1.79
CA LEU A 99 4.89 -2.61 2.14
C LEU A 99 5.51 -1.98 3.40
N LYS A 100 5.18 -0.73 3.71
CA LYS A 100 5.57 -0.08 4.98
C LYS A 100 4.76 -0.55 6.18
N GLY A 101 3.64 -1.24 5.96
CA GLY A 101 2.69 -1.59 7.03
C GLY A 101 1.92 -0.39 7.57
N ASP A 102 1.77 0.69 6.79
CA ASP A 102 1.07 1.93 7.17
C ASP A 102 -0.45 1.83 6.90
N GLY A 103 -1.05 0.70 7.28
CA GLY A 103 -2.47 0.43 7.07
C GLY A 103 -3.00 -0.59 8.07
N ASP A 104 -4.31 -0.88 8.00
CA ASP A 104 -5.00 -1.77 8.93
C ASP A 104 -4.48 -3.22 8.89
N TYR A 105 -3.85 -3.61 7.77
CA TYR A 105 -3.29 -4.93 7.55
C TYR A 105 -1.87 -4.82 7.01
N SER A 106 -0.93 -5.47 7.70
CA SER A 106 0.48 -5.51 7.29
C SER A 106 0.76 -6.69 6.36
N PRO A 107 1.88 -6.65 5.61
CA PRO A 107 2.35 -7.81 4.86
C PRO A 107 2.55 -9.05 5.75
N ALA A 108 2.96 -8.87 7.02
CA ALA A 108 3.16 -9.97 7.96
C ALA A 108 1.83 -10.65 8.35
N ASP A 109 0.74 -9.90 8.47
CA ASP A 109 -0.59 -10.47 8.73
C ASP A 109 -1.02 -11.36 7.57
N ILE A 110 -0.83 -10.89 6.34
CA ILE A 110 -1.15 -11.65 5.13
C ILE A 110 -0.35 -12.95 5.06
N LEU A 111 0.96 -12.89 5.31
CA LEU A 111 1.81 -14.09 5.37
C LEU A 111 1.31 -15.07 6.44
N THR A 112 0.92 -14.57 7.60
CA THR A 112 0.35 -15.40 8.67
C THR A 112 -0.94 -16.09 8.21
N TYR A 113 -1.81 -15.39 7.49
CA TYR A 113 -3.03 -15.99 6.93
C TYR A 113 -2.72 -17.01 5.83
N TRP A 114 -1.72 -16.76 4.99
CA TRP A 114 -1.29 -17.74 3.98
C TRP A 114 -0.79 -19.02 4.63
N MET A 115 0.02 -18.93 5.68
CA MET A 115 0.53 -20.09 6.42
C MET A 115 -0.56 -20.87 7.17
N LYS A 116 -1.63 -20.19 7.59
CA LYS A 116 -2.79 -20.82 8.26
C LYS A 116 -3.87 -21.29 7.29
N SER A 117 -3.77 -20.94 6.01
CA SER A 117 -4.80 -21.23 5.03
C SER A 117 -4.90 -22.73 4.78
N PRO A 118 -6.09 -23.34 4.88
CA PRO A 118 -6.26 -24.76 4.61
C PRO A 118 -6.00 -25.11 3.13
N TYR A 119 -6.06 -24.10 2.24
CA TYR A 119 -5.92 -24.29 0.79
C TYR A 119 -4.46 -24.43 0.32
N GLY A 120 -3.48 -24.26 1.22
CA GLY A 120 -2.05 -24.40 0.93
C GLY A 120 -1.35 -25.46 1.77
N VAL A 121 -2.10 -26.29 2.50
CA VAL A 121 -1.51 -27.30 3.40
C VAL A 121 -1.06 -28.50 2.59
N VAL A 122 0.25 -28.75 2.66
CA VAL A 122 0.87 -29.96 2.14
C VAL A 122 0.75 -31.07 3.21
N PRO A 123 0.29 -32.29 2.87
CA PRO A 123 0.21 -33.37 3.83
C PRO A 123 1.56 -33.66 4.50
N PRO A 124 1.62 -33.89 5.82
CA PRO A 124 2.88 -34.00 6.58
C PRO A 124 3.77 -35.17 6.13
N ASP A 125 3.18 -36.21 5.54
CA ASP A 125 3.91 -37.39 5.05
C ASP A 125 4.18 -37.35 3.54
N SER A 126 3.89 -36.23 2.88
CA SER A 126 4.19 -36.09 1.46
C SER A 126 5.69 -35.84 1.23
N LEU A 127 6.16 -36.28 0.06
CA LEU A 127 7.50 -35.98 -0.42
C LEU A 127 7.76 -34.46 -0.46
N GLU A 128 6.74 -33.67 -0.74
CA GLU A 128 6.78 -32.21 -0.80
C GLU A 128 7.01 -31.59 0.58
N SER A 129 6.34 -32.10 1.63
CA SER A 129 6.58 -31.65 3.02
C SER A 129 8.02 -31.96 3.45
N THR A 130 8.53 -33.14 3.08
CA THR A 130 9.91 -33.55 3.35
C THR A 130 10.93 -32.64 2.66
N GLN A 131 10.63 -32.19 1.43
CA GLN A 131 11.51 -31.31 0.66
C GLN A 131 11.49 -29.85 1.13
N MET A 132 10.42 -29.38 1.76
CA MET A 132 10.26 -27.97 2.18
C MET A 132 11.35 -27.49 3.14
N TYR A 133 11.94 -28.40 3.94
CA TYR A 133 13.03 -28.12 4.88
C TYR A 133 14.34 -28.83 4.52
N SER A 134 14.47 -29.32 3.28
CA SER A 134 15.65 -30.05 2.82
C SER A 134 16.85 -29.11 2.67
N THR A 135 17.89 -29.29 3.50
CA THR A 135 19.15 -28.54 3.37
C THR A 135 20.07 -29.08 2.28
N SER A 136 19.81 -30.30 1.80
CA SER A 136 20.58 -30.98 0.75
C SER A 136 20.09 -30.70 -0.67
N THR A 137 18.86 -30.21 -0.85
CA THR A 137 18.26 -29.98 -2.17
C THR A 137 18.26 -28.49 -2.47
N PRO A 138 18.94 -28.01 -3.52
CA PRO A 138 18.89 -26.60 -3.88
C PRO A 138 17.45 -26.21 -4.25
N TYR A 139 17.01 -25.02 -3.82
CA TYR A 139 15.61 -24.59 -3.97
C TYR A 139 15.12 -24.61 -5.42
N THR A 140 16.02 -24.43 -6.40
CA THR A 140 15.73 -24.47 -7.83
C THR A 140 15.34 -25.87 -8.33
N ALA A 141 15.71 -26.92 -7.59
CA ALA A 141 15.37 -28.31 -7.92
C ALA A 141 14.06 -28.77 -7.24
N ILE A 142 13.54 -28.01 -6.28
CA ILE A 142 12.27 -28.31 -5.62
C ILE A 142 11.13 -27.93 -6.58
N ARG A 143 10.33 -28.91 -6.99
CA ARG A 143 9.20 -28.68 -7.90
C ARG A 143 8.07 -27.97 -7.14
N SER A 144 7.32 -27.11 -7.84
CA SER A 144 6.10 -26.53 -7.30
C SER A 144 5.08 -27.61 -6.99
N VAL A 145 4.42 -27.51 -5.83
CA VAL A 145 3.23 -28.29 -5.50
C VAL A 145 2.16 -28.04 -6.57
N ARG A 146 1.60 -29.10 -7.16
CA ARG A 146 0.59 -29.02 -8.22
C ARG A 146 -0.71 -29.67 -7.80
#